data_AF-A0A7V2X963-F1
#
_entry.id   AF-A0A7V2X963-F1
#
_cell.length_a   1.000
_cell.length_b   1.000
_cell.length_c   1.000
_cell.angle_alpha   90.00
_cell.angle_beta   90.00
_cell.angle_gamma   90.00
#
_symmetry.space_group_name_H-M   'P 1'
#
loop_
_entity.id
_entity.type
_entity.pdbx_description
1 polymer ?
#
loop_
_entity_poly.entity_id
_entity_poly.type
_entity_poly.pdbx_seq_one_letter_code
_entity_poly.pdbx_strand_id
1 'polypeptide(L)'
;MPPFRPRALFLAAFFLLFLLCGSAAATPEYAEQTGKSCEACHREPAGGKDLTPAGEAFRDDLRLKGQYRPLTRGQHVVRFVIAYLHLMTAILWFGTILYVHLILKPAYAARGLPRSELIVGWVSILIMAATGTFLSIARIPTWEALFHTRFGILLTLKIALFLIMVSTAAFVTLFIGPRLRKKRTLQLAMDKQDLTPEELSQFYGKDGRPAYIAYGGEIYDVSGSKLWAGGMHFKKHPAGSDLTEALKGAPHGVERVLKMKKVGKLREEAGAAKPFPMKVFYFLAYLNLVFVFLIVFIVSLWRWG
;
A
#
# COMPACT_ATOMS: atom_id res chain seq x y z
N MET A 1 -22.24 -39.90 17.46
CA MET A 1 -21.91 -38.46 17.49
C MET A 1 -22.47 -37.82 16.23
N PRO A 2 -23.38 -36.83 16.30
CA PRO A 2 -23.99 -36.26 15.10
C PRO A 2 -22.99 -35.32 14.37
N PRO A 3 -23.07 -35.20 13.03
CA PRO A 3 -22.13 -34.42 12.24
C PRO A 3 -22.34 -32.92 12.46
N PHE A 4 -21.27 -32.23 12.86
CA PHE A 4 -21.23 -30.79 13.06
C PHE A 4 -21.47 -30.08 11.72
N ARG A 5 -22.62 -29.40 11.56
CA ARG A 5 -22.99 -28.71 10.31
C ARG A 5 -22.59 -27.22 10.38
N PRO A 6 -21.55 -26.77 9.65
CA PRO A 6 -21.03 -25.40 9.73
C PRO A 6 -21.98 -24.31 9.21
N ARG A 7 -23.08 -24.69 8.53
CA ARG A 7 -24.09 -23.77 8.01
C ARG A 7 -24.94 -23.10 9.11
N ALA A 8 -25.17 -23.81 10.23
CA ALA A 8 -25.92 -23.25 11.36
C ALA A 8 -25.13 -22.17 12.10
N LEU A 9 -23.80 -22.33 12.21
CA LEU A 9 -22.89 -21.34 12.77
C LEU A 9 -22.78 -20.08 11.89
N PHE A 10 -22.75 -20.25 10.56
CA PHE A 10 -22.74 -19.12 9.63
C PHE A 10 -24.07 -18.34 9.64
N LEU A 11 -25.21 -19.03 9.67
CA LEU A 11 -26.52 -18.39 9.79
C LEU A 11 -26.73 -17.72 11.15
N ALA A 12 -26.28 -18.35 12.25
CA ALA A 12 -26.30 -17.76 13.58
C ALA A 12 -25.38 -16.53 13.69
N ALA A 13 -24.18 -16.56 13.09
CA ALA A 13 -23.28 -15.41 13.03
C ALA A 13 -23.84 -14.27 12.17
N PHE A 14 -24.52 -14.58 11.06
CA PHE A 14 -25.19 -13.59 10.20
C PHE A 14 -26.41 -12.96 10.88
N PHE A 15 -27.16 -13.72 11.68
CA PHE A 15 -28.28 -13.21 12.48
C PHE A 15 -27.81 -12.38 13.70
N LEU A 16 -26.69 -12.77 14.34
CA LEU A 16 -26.06 -11.96 15.39
C LEU A 16 -25.57 -10.60 14.85
N LEU A 17 -25.11 -10.54 13.60
CA LEU A 17 -24.72 -9.29 12.95
C LEU A 17 -25.91 -8.35 12.70
N PHE A 18 -27.13 -8.87 12.52
CA PHE A 18 -28.36 -8.06 12.43
C PHE A 18 -28.86 -7.62 13.81
N LEU A 19 -28.63 -8.41 14.87
CA LEU A 19 -28.98 -8.04 16.25
C LEU A 19 -27.95 -7.08 16.90
N LEU A 20 -26.76 -6.95 16.30
CA LEU A 20 -25.74 -5.97 16.65
C LEU A 20 -25.84 -4.68 15.81
N CYS A 21 -26.92 -4.49 15.06
CA CYS A 21 -27.29 -3.16 14.57
C CYS A 21 -27.72 -2.32 15.77
N GLY A 22 -26.72 -1.79 16.50
CA GLY A 22 -26.94 -0.66 17.37
C GLY A 22 -27.60 0.45 16.57
N SER A 23 -28.52 1.16 17.21
CA SER A 23 -29.06 2.43 16.74
C SER A 23 -27.91 3.22 16.13
N ALA A 24 -27.97 3.50 14.83
CA ALA A 24 -27.01 4.38 14.20
C ALA A 24 -27.18 5.76 14.86
N ALA A 25 -26.34 6.04 15.85
CA ALA A 25 -26.18 7.36 16.41
C ALA A 25 -25.52 8.23 15.34
N ALA A 26 -26.30 8.69 14.37
CA ALA A 26 -26.01 9.97 13.73
C ALA A 26 -26.16 11.01 14.85
N THR A 27 -25.06 11.38 15.49
CA THR A 27 -24.97 12.11 16.76
C THR A 27 -26.15 13.09 16.98
N PRO A 28 -27.17 12.69 17.78
CA PRO A 28 -28.29 13.53 18.17
C PRO A 28 -27.82 14.77 18.95
N GLU A 29 -26.61 14.74 19.51
CA GLU A 29 -26.12 15.76 20.44
C GLU A 29 -26.19 17.19 19.87
N TYR A 30 -26.00 17.40 18.56
CA TYR A 30 -26.10 18.75 17.98
C TYR A 30 -27.54 19.22 17.82
N ALA A 31 -28.47 18.32 17.46
CA ALA A 31 -29.90 18.65 17.37
C ALA A 31 -30.52 18.80 18.77
N GLU A 32 -30.14 17.92 19.69
CA GLU A 32 -30.60 17.88 21.08
C GLU A 32 -30.09 19.08 21.90
N GLN A 33 -28.86 19.56 21.67
CA GLN A 33 -28.36 20.81 22.26
C GLN A 33 -29.20 22.04 21.89
N THR A 34 -29.89 22.03 20.74
CA THR A 34 -30.78 23.14 20.38
C THR A 34 -32.16 23.04 21.02
N GLY A 35 -32.56 21.85 21.50
CA GLY A 35 -33.90 21.58 22.01
C GLY A 35 -35.03 21.72 20.99
N LYS A 36 -34.72 21.81 19.69
CA LYS A 36 -35.70 22.03 18.62
C LYS A 36 -35.99 20.75 17.85
N SER A 37 -37.26 20.55 17.45
CA SER A 37 -37.65 19.47 16.54
C SER A 37 -37.11 19.70 15.13
N CYS A 38 -37.04 18.64 14.32
CA CYS A 38 -36.58 18.74 12.92
C CYS A 38 -37.43 19.72 12.09
N GLU A 39 -38.73 19.83 12.42
CA GLU A 39 -39.69 20.76 11.80
C GLU A 39 -39.33 22.25 12.00
N ALA A 40 -38.49 22.56 13.00
CA ALA A 40 -38.01 23.92 13.19
C ALA A 40 -37.16 24.40 12.00
N CYS A 41 -36.41 23.50 11.38
CA CYS A 41 -35.51 23.81 10.26
C CYS A 41 -36.03 23.26 8.92
N HIS A 42 -36.72 22.12 8.92
CA HIS A 42 -37.20 21.42 7.73
C HIS A 42 -38.71 21.50 7.61
N ARG A 43 -39.24 21.57 6.38
CA ARG A 43 -40.70 21.51 6.16
C ARG A 43 -41.29 20.13 6.43
N GLU A 44 -40.48 19.09 6.26
CA GLU A 44 -40.89 17.71 6.52
C GLU A 44 -40.27 17.22 7.84
N PRO A 45 -41.05 16.58 8.73
CA PRO A 45 -40.57 16.10 10.02
C PRO A 45 -39.49 15.02 9.90
N ALA A 46 -39.49 14.28 8.78
CA ALA A 46 -38.48 13.28 8.45
C ALA A 46 -37.15 13.90 7.97
N GLY A 47 -37.06 15.24 7.90
CA GLY A 47 -35.97 15.96 7.26
C GLY A 47 -36.13 16.04 5.74
N GLY A 48 -35.34 16.88 5.08
CA GLY A 48 -35.48 17.05 3.63
C GLY A 48 -34.72 18.26 3.09
N LYS A 49 -34.77 18.43 1.77
CA LYS A 49 -34.07 19.54 1.09
C LYS A 49 -34.77 20.89 1.30
N ASP A 50 -36.06 20.86 1.59
CA ASP A 50 -36.89 22.05 1.74
C ASP A 50 -36.87 22.55 3.19
N LEU A 51 -36.40 23.79 3.35
CA LEU A 51 -36.24 24.43 4.64
C LEU A 51 -37.43 25.35 4.94
N THR A 52 -37.69 25.55 6.23
CA THR A 52 -38.54 26.65 6.70
C THR A 52 -37.78 27.97 6.52
N PRO A 53 -38.45 29.15 6.54
CA PRO A 53 -37.74 30.43 6.52
C PRO A 53 -36.69 30.58 7.64
N ALA A 54 -36.94 29.98 8.81
CA ALA A 54 -35.98 29.94 9.91
C ALA A 54 -34.75 29.06 9.56
N GLY A 55 -34.97 27.91 8.94
CA GLY A 55 -33.90 27.04 8.44
C GLY A 55 -33.08 27.71 7.32
N GLU A 56 -33.73 28.45 6.42
CA GLU A 56 -33.06 29.23 5.38
C GLU A 56 -32.20 30.35 5.97
N ALA A 57 -32.74 31.12 6.93
CA ALA A 57 -32.01 32.17 7.62
C ALA A 57 -30.78 31.62 8.37
N PHE A 58 -30.92 30.48 9.03
CA PHE A 58 -29.81 29.81 9.70
C PHE A 58 -28.74 29.33 8.71
N ARG A 59 -29.14 28.71 7.60
CA ARG A 59 -28.22 28.32 6.52
C ARG A 59 -27.48 29.52 5.94
N ASP A 60 -28.17 30.64 5.76
CA ASP A 60 -27.60 31.85 5.17
C ASP A 60 -26.67 32.57 6.15
N ASP A 61 -26.96 32.56 7.46
CA ASP A 61 -26.04 32.99 8.52
C ASP A 61 -24.76 32.15 8.53
N LEU A 62 -24.87 30.83 8.45
CA LEU A 62 -23.71 29.95 8.29
C LEU A 62 -22.93 30.26 7.02
N ARG A 63 -23.60 30.63 5.92
CA ARG A 63 -22.94 31.04 4.67
C ARG A 63 -22.17 32.34 4.83
N LEU A 64 -22.76 33.34 5.50
CA LEU A 64 -22.14 34.64 5.76
C LEU A 64 -20.92 34.51 6.69
N LYS A 65 -21.01 33.64 7.70
CA LYS A 65 -19.89 33.28 8.59
C LYS A 65 -18.82 32.40 7.93
N GLY A 66 -19.03 32.01 6.67
CA GLY A 66 -18.14 31.10 5.93
C GLY A 66 -18.18 29.65 6.42
N GLN A 67 -19.09 29.30 7.33
CA GLN A 67 -19.23 27.97 7.92
C GLN A 67 -20.03 27.01 7.02
N TYR A 68 -20.73 27.52 6.01
CA TYR A 68 -21.44 26.73 5.00
C TYR A 68 -21.17 27.25 3.57
N ARG A 69 -20.77 26.35 2.66
CA ARG A 69 -20.49 26.70 1.26
C ARG A 69 -21.37 25.88 0.30
N PRO A 70 -22.44 26.46 -0.27
CA PRO A 70 -23.24 25.76 -1.26
C PRO A 70 -22.42 25.52 -2.53
N LEU A 71 -22.46 24.31 -3.07
CA LEU A 71 -21.76 23.93 -4.29
C LEU A 71 -22.72 24.02 -5.49
N THR A 72 -22.23 24.49 -6.61
CA THR A 72 -22.93 24.41 -7.90
C THR A 72 -23.01 22.95 -8.37
N ARG A 73 -23.93 22.64 -9.30
CA ARG A 73 -24.02 21.29 -9.90
C ARG A 73 -22.67 20.84 -10.50
N GLY A 74 -21.95 21.73 -11.19
CA GLY A 74 -20.62 21.44 -11.73
C GLY A 74 -19.59 21.12 -10.64
N GLN A 75 -19.56 21.88 -9.55
CA GLN A 75 -18.67 21.61 -8.42
C GLN A 75 -19.01 20.29 -7.71
N HIS A 76 -20.28 19.90 -7.64
CA HIS A 76 -20.68 18.58 -7.15
C HIS A 76 -20.12 17.45 -8.02
N VAL A 77 -20.20 17.56 -9.34
CA VAL A 77 -19.63 16.58 -10.27
C VAL A 77 -18.11 16.50 -10.11
N VAL A 78 -17.41 17.63 -10.08
CA VAL A 78 -15.96 17.67 -9.89
C VAL A 78 -15.55 17.03 -8.56
N ARG A 79 -16.23 17.40 -7.47
CA ARG A 79 -15.97 16.82 -6.15
C ARG A 79 -16.22 15.31 -6.13
N PHE A 80 -17.27 14.83 -6.79
CA PHE A 80 -17.57 13.40 -6.91
C PHE A 80 -16.46 12.66 -7.66
N VAL A 81 -16.03 13.17 -8.83
CA VAL A 81 -14.94 12.57 -9.61
C VAL A 81 -13.65 12.49 -8.80
N ILE A 82 -13.28 13.58 -8.12
CA ILE A 82 -12.07 13.61 -7.28
C ILE A 82 -12.19 12.65 -6.09
N ALA A 83 -13.37 12.58 -5.46
CA ALA A 83 -13.63 11.63 -4.37
C ALA A 83 -13.55 10.17 -4.84
N TYR A 84 -14.08 9.88 -6.03
CA TYR A 84 -14.00 8.56 -6.64
C TYR A 84 -12.54 8.17 -6.92
N LEU A 85 -11.76 9.08 -7.53
CA LEU A 85 -10.34 8.85 -7.78
C LEU A 85 -9.57 8.64 -6.47
N HIS A 86 -9.80 9.47 -5.45
CA HIS A 86 -9.19 9.31 -4.13
C HIS A 86 -9.48 7.95 -3.52
N LEU A 87 -10.75 7.52 -3.55
CA LEU A 87 -11.17 6.23 -2.99
C LEU A 87 -10.57 5.05 -3.77
N MET A 88 -10.59 5.10 -5.10
CA MET A 88 -10.02 4.07 -5.96
C MET A 88 -8.52 3.91 -5.70
N THR A 89 -7.77 5.03 -5.70
CA THR A 89 -6.34 5.01 -5.40
C THR A 89 -6.08 4.52 -3.97
N ALA A 90 -6.91 4.89 -2.99
CA ALA A 90 -6.76 4.41 -1.62
C ALA A 90 -6.94 2.88 -1.50
N ILE A 91 -7.92 2.31 -2.20
CA ILE A 91 -8.16 0.85 -2.24
C ILE A 91 -6.95 0.14 -2.84
N LEU A 92 -6.48 0.61 -4.00
CA LEU A 92 -5.32 0.02 -4.67
C LEU A 92 -4.07 0.12 -3.79
N TRP A 93 -3.82 1.29 -3.20
CA TRP A 93 -2.66 1.55 -2.36
C TRP A 93 -2.67 0.69 -1.08
N PHE A 94 -3.82 0.63 -0.39
CA PHE A 94 -4.03 -0.24 0.76
C PHE A 94 -3.81 -1.71 0.39
N GLY A 95 -4.41 -2.16 -0.71
CA GLY A 95 -4.27 -3.53 -1.22
C GLY A 95 -2.81 -3.88 -1.54
N THR A 96 -2.07 -2.98 -2.19
CA THR A 96 -0.64 -3.18 -2.48
C THR A 96 0.19 -3.24 -1.20
N ILE A 97 -0.07 -2.38 -0.21
CA ILE A 97 0.65 -2.45 1.06
C ILE A 97 0.40 -3.79 1.74
N LEU A 98 -0.85 -4.24 1.85
CA LEU A 98 -1.15 -5.56 2.43
C LEU A 98 -0.50 -6.70 1.63
N TYR A 99 -0.62 -6.68 0.31
CA TYR A 99 -0.06 -7.70 -0.56
C TYR A 99 1.47 -7.82 -0.38
N VAL A 100 2.19 -6.69 -0.40
CA VAL A 100 3.64 -6.68 -0.26
C VAL A 100 4.08 -7.12 1.14
N HIS A 101 3.38 -6.69 2.20
CA HIS A 101 3.82 -6.94 3.57
C HIS A 101 3.38 -8.29 4.13
N LEU A 102 2.18 -8.77 3.75
CA LEU A 102 1.63 -10.03 4.24
C LEU A 102 1.93 -11.21 3.31
N ILE A 103 1.82 -11.02 1.99
CA ILE A 103 1.99 -12.11 1.01
C ILE A 103 3.44 -12.22 0.56
N LEU A 104 4.00 -11.14 -0.02
CA LEU A 104 5.38 -11.15 -0.52
C LEU A 104 6.42 -11.04 0.60
N LYS A 105 6.00 -10.59 1.79
CA LYS A 105 6.82 -10.23 2.96
C LYS A 105 7.82 -9.10 2.67
N PRO A 106 8.29 -8.35 3.70
CA PRO A 106 9.30 -7.31 3.52
C PRO A 106 10.62 -7.82 2.90
N ALA A 107 10.88 -9.12 2.97
CA ALA A 107 12.04 -9.75 2.32
C ALA A 107 12.08 -9.52 0.80
N TYR A 108 10.92 -9.54 0.12
CA TYR A 108 10.82 -9.26 -1.31
C TYR A 108 11.29 -7.84 -1.63
N ALA A 109 10.74 -6.84 -0.94
CA ALA A 109 11.07 -5.44 -1.19
C ALA A 109 12.52 -5.08 -0.78
N ALA A 110 13.07 -5.74 0.23
CA ALA A 110 14.47 -5.58 0.63
C ALA A 110 15.47 -6.05 -0.44
N ARG A 111 15.05 -6.91 -1.40
CA ARG A 111 15.88 -7.33 -2.53
C ARG A 111 16.02 -6.22 -3.59
N GLY A 112 15.19 -5.18 -3.49
CA GLY A 112 15.16 -4.03 -4.37
C GLY A 112 14.04 -4.16 -5.39
N LEU A 113 13.07 -3.26 -5.33
CA LEU A 113 11.92 -3.24 -6.21
C LEU A 113 12.31 -2.80 -7.64
N PRO A 114 11.65 -3.33 -8.68
CA PRO A 114 11.73 -2.80 -10.04
C PRO A 114 11.40 -1.31 -10.08
N ARG A 115 12.00 -0.58 -11.04
CA ARG A 115 11.75 0.87 -11.17
C ARG A 115 10.27 1.18 -11.42
N SER A 116 9.59 0.36 -12.20
CA SER A 116 8.15 0.51 -12.51
C SER A 116 7.29 0.46 -11.25
N GLU A 117 7.52 -0.49 -10.35
CA GLU A 117 6.78 -0.61 -9.09
C GLU A 117 7.00 0.59 -8.17
N LEU A 118 8.24 1.08 -8.08
CA LEU A 118 8.56 2.29 -7.33
C LEU A 118 7.85 3.53 -7.91
N ILE A 119 7.83 3.68 -9.23
CA ILE A 119 7.14 4.78 -9.91
C ILE A 119 5.64 4.73 -9.61
N VAL A 120 5.01 3.56 -9.73
CA VAL A 120 3.58 3.37 -9.42
C VAL A 120 3.27 3.75 -7.97
N GLY A 121 4.13 3.37 -7.02
CA GLY A 121 4.00 3.75 -5.62
C GLY A 121 4.03 5.27 -5.41
N TRP A 122 5.00 5.96 -6.00
CA TRP A 122 5.14 7.42 -5.87
C TRP A 122 4.02 8.20 -6.57
N VAL A 123 3.62 7.77 -7.77
CA VAL A 123 2.47 8.35 -8.48
C VAL A 123 1.20 8.19 -7.67
N SER A 124 0.98 7.02 -7.06
CA SER A 124 -0.18 6.77 -6.18
C SER A 124 -0.17 7.70 -4.97
N ILE A 125 0.97 7.88 -4.31
CA ILE A 125 1.13 8.81 -3.18
C ILE A 125 0.79 10.25 -3.60
N LEU A 126 1.28 10.70 -4.77
CA LEU A 126 1.00 12.04 -5.30
C LEU A 126 -0.50 12.24 -5.56
N ILE A 127 -1.15 11.28 -6.23
CA ILE A 127 -2.60 11.32 -6.48
C ILE A 127 -3.36 11.36 -5.15
N MET A 128 -2.98 10.53 -4.18
CA MET A 128 -3.61 10.52 -2.85
C MET A 128 -3.49 11.87 -2.13
N ALA A 129 -2.30 12.47 -2.15
CA ALA A 129 -2.03 13.75 -1.51
C ALA A 129 -2.80 14.91 -2.18
N ALA A 130 -2.79 14.95 -3.52
CA ALA A 130 -3.46 16.01 -4.28
C ALA A 130 -4.99 15.93 -4.11
N THR A 131 -5.56 14.75 -4.34
CA THR A 131 -7.00 14.54 -4.19
C THR A 131 -7.46 14.69 -2.74
N GLY A 132 -6.67 14.22 -1.77
CA GLY A 132 -6.96 14.37 -0.35
C GLY A 132 -6.95 15.82 0.12
N THR A 133 -5.96 16.60 -0.33
CA THR A 133 -5.87 18.04 -0.08
C THR A 133 -7.09 18.77 -0.64
N PHE A 134 -7.43 18.50 -1.91
CA PHE A 134 -8.61 19.10 -2.53
C PHE A 134 -9.90 18.80 -1.76
N LEU A 135 -10.13 17.53 -1.41
CA LEU A 135 -11.33 17.12 -0.67
C LEU A 135 -11.37 17.72 0.74
N SER A 136 -10.21 17.87 1.38
CA SER A 136 -10.09 18.48 2.70
C SER A 136 -10.46 19.97 2.66
N ILE A 137 -9.91 20.72 1.70
CA ILE A 137 -10.24 22.14 1.48
C ILE A 137 -11.72 22.31 1.10
N ALA A 138 -12.26 21.38 0.29
CA ALA A 138 -13.67 21.41 -0.09
C ALA A 138 -14.63 21.07 1.07
N ARG A 139 -14.13 20.44 2.14
CA ARG A 139 -14.92 20.00 3.30
C ARG A 139 -14.79 20.90 4.51
N ILE A 140 -13.60 21.48 4.75
CA ILE A 140 -13.31 22.32 5.91
C ILE A 140 -13.12 23.76 5.44
N PRO A 141 -14.04 24.68 5.78
CA PRO A 141 -13.99 26.05 5.29
C PRO A 141 -13.01 26.94 6.05
N THR A 142 -12.67 26.61 7.30
CA THR A 142 -11.83 27.44 8.18
C THR A 142 -10.77 26.62 8.92
N TRP A 143 -9.64 27.24 9.24
CA TRP A 143 -8.56 26.62 10.01
C TRP A 143 -8.98 26.27 11.44
N GLU A 144 -9.84 27.07 12.05
CA GLU A 144 -10.38 26.80 13.38
C GLU A 144 -11.20 25.50 13.39
N ALA A 145 -12.02 25.27 12.35
CA ALA A 145 -12.78 24.04 12.22
C ALA A 145 -11.88 22.80 12.08
N LEU A 146 -10.65 22.95 11.57
CA LEU A 146 -9.69 21.84 11.48
C LEU A 146 -9.19 21.39 12.86
N PHE A 147 -9.01 22.29 13.82
CA PHE A 147 -8.41 21.96 15.12
C PHE A 147 -9.43 21.82 16.26
N HIS A 148 -10.62 22.41 16.13
CA HIS A 148 -11.62 22.43 17.19
C HIS A 148 -12.84 21.55 16.93
N THR A 149 -13.05 21.08 15.69
CA THR A 149 -14.11 20.10 15.42
C THR A 149 -13.57 18.68 15.49
N ARG A 150 -14.40 17.75 15.95
CA ARG A 150 -14.07 16.32 15.94
C ARG A 150 -13.64 15.82 14.56
N PHE A 151 -14.38 16.22 13.52
CA PHE A 151 -14.04 15.86 12.13
C PHE A 151 -12.66 16.38 11.75
N GLY A 152 -12.36 17.64 12.06
CA GLY A 152 -11.08 18.28 11.80
C GLY A 152 -9.92 17.60 12.54
N ILE A 153 -10.10 17.27 13.82
CA ILE A 153 -9.08 16.58 14.64
C ILE A 153 -8.74 15.21 14.03
N LEU A 154 -9.77 14.42 13.69
CA LEU A 154 -9.59 13.11 13.07
C LEU A 154 -8.95 13.23 11.67
N LEU A 155 -9.30 14.25 10.89
CA LEU A 155 -8.64 14.54 9.62
C LEU A 155 -7.17 14.92 9.80
N THR A 156 -6.87 15.76 10.80
CA THR A 156 -5.50 16.17 11.13
C THR A 156 -4.66 14.96 11.52
N LEU A 157 -5.20 14.08 12.36
CA LEU A 157 -4.52 12.84 12.75
C LEU A 157 -4.28 11.93 11.53
N LYS A 158 -5.26 11.79 10.63
CA LYS A 158 -5.10 11.04 9.38
C LYS A 158 -4.01 11.63 8.48
N ILE A 159 -3.99 12.96 8.33
CA ILE A 159 -2.97 13.66 7.53
C ILE A 159 -1.58 13.46 8.15
N ALA A 160 -1.45 13.59 9.46
CA ALA A 160 -0.19 13.36 10.17
C ALA A 160 0.34 11.93 9.95
N LEU A 161 -0.51 10.91 10.12
CA LEU A 161 -0.13 9.52 9.85
C LEU A 161 0.29 9.29 8.40
N PHE A 162 -0.46 9.85 7.44
CA PHE A 162 -0.10 9.77 6.03
C PHE A 162 1.26 10.43 5.73
N LEU A 163 1.52 11.62 6.29
CA LEU A 163 2.81 12.31 6.09
C LEU A 163 3.98 11.53 6.70
N ILE A 164 3.78 10.90 7.87
CA ILE A 164 4.80 10.02 8.47
C ILE A 164 5.08 8.84 7.53
N MET A 165 4.03 8.17 7.01
CA MET A 165 4.20 7.06 6.07
C MET A 165 4.93 7.48 4.77
N VAL A 166 4.59 8.63 4.21
CA VAL A 166 5.26 9.14 3.00
C VAL A 166 6.72 9.47 3.30
N SER A 167 6.99 10.05 4.46
CA SER A 167 8.36 10.38 4.89
C SER A 167 9.21 9.13 5.14
N THR A 168 8.66 8.09 5.75
CA THR A 168 9.36 6.81 5.92
C THR A 168 9.59 6.13 4.57
N ALA A 169 8.62 6.17 3.65
CA ALA A 169 8.79 5.67 2.29
C ALA A 169 9.87 6.43 1.52
N ALA A 170 9.90 7.77 1.63
CA ALA A 170 10.96 8.61 1.09
C ALA A 170 12.33 8.22 1.66
N PHE A 171 12.43 8.11 2.97
CA PHE A 171 13.67 7.75 3.65
C PHE A 171 14.18 6.37 3.21
N VAL A 172 13.28 5.38 3.15
CA VAL A 172 13.60 4.02 2.73
C VAL A 172 14.06 3.99 1.28
N THR A 173 13.36 4.66 0.38
CA THR A 173 13.66 4.61 -1.06
C THR A 173 14.88 5.45 -1.46
N LEU A 174 15.11 6.59 -0.81
CA LEU A 174 16.22 7.50 -1.12
C LEU A 174 17.52 7.15 -0.40
N PHE A 175 17.46 6.65 0.84
CA PHE A 175 18.66 6.43 1.66
C PHE A 175 18.93 4.95 1.95
N ILE A 176 17.92 4.19 2.41
CA ILE A 176 18.13 2.78 2.77
C ILE A 176 18.31 1.91 1.52
N GLY A 177 17.48 2.09 0.51
CA GLY A 177 17.48 1.30 -0.73
C GLY A 177 18.84 1.32 -1.45
N PRO A 178 19.42 2.51 -1.73
CA PRO A 178 20.75 2.60 -2.34
C PRO A 178 21.86 2.01 -1.47
N ARG A 179 21.80 2.19 -0.14
CA ARG A 179 22.79 1.63 0.80
C ARG A 179 22.73 0.10 0.84
N LEU A 180 21.52 -0.49 0.86
CA LEU A 180 21.31 -1.93 0.78
C LEU A 180 21.85 -2.49 -0.54
N ARG A 181 21.58 -1.82 -1.66
CA ARG A 181 22.14 -2.20 -2.97
C ARG A 181 23.67 -2.13 -2.98
N LYS A 182 24.27 -1.01 -2.54
CA LYS A 182 25.74 -0.82 -2.54
C LYS A 182 26.45 -1.85 -1.65
N LYS A 183 25.98 -2.07 -0.42
CA LYS A 183 26.61 -3.05 0.48
C LYS A 183 26.53 -4.47 -0.08
N ARG A 184 25.40 -4.85 -0.67
CA ARG A 184 25.25 -6.14 -1.34
C ARG A 184 26.13 -6.25 -2.59
N THR A 185 26.20 -5.22 -3.43
CA THR A 185 27.12 -5.22 -4.59
C THR A 185 28.58 -5.35 -4.16
N LEU A 186 28.97 -4.70 -3.05
CA LEU A 186 30.32 -4.86 -2.48
C LEU A 186 30.55 -6.28 -1.96
N GLN A 187 29.57 -6.86 -1.24
CA GLN A 187 29.64 -8.26 -0.79
C GLN A 187 29.82 -9.22 -1.97
N LEU A 188 29.00 -9.07 -3.02
CA LEU A 188 29.05 -9.87 -4.25
C LEU A 188 30.35 -9.66 -5.05
N ALA A 189 30.95 -8.47 -4.97
CA ALA A 189 32.21 -8.16 -5.64
C ALA A 189 33.43 -8.70 -4.86
N MET A 190 33.33 -8.76 -3.53
CA MET A 190 34.35 -9.29 -2.63
C MET A 190 34.30 -10.82 -2.55
N ASP A 191 33.10 -11.42 -2.60
CA ASP A 191 32.89 -12.87 -2.54
C ASP A 191 32.80 -13.49 -3.94
N LYS A 192 33.80 -13.18 -4.76
CA LYS A 192 33.86 -13.47 -6.21
C LYS A 192 33.79 -14.96 -6.56
N GLN A 193 33.59 -15.86 -5.60
CA GLN A 193 33.68 -17.29 -5.82
C GLN A 193 32.52 -18.09 -5.26
N ASP A 194 31.70 -17.61 -4.31
CA ASP A 194 30.61 -18.43 -3.78
C ASP A 194 29.35 -17.58 -3.51
N LEU A 195 28.18 -17.97 -4.03
CA LEU A 195 26.90 -17.28 -3.81
C LEU A 195 25.87 -18.21 -3.17
N THR A 196 24.97 -17.70 -2.36
CA THR A 196 23.76 -18.46 -1.96
C THR A 196 22.70 -18.44 -3.08
N PRO A 197 21.69 -19.34 -3.09
CA PRO A 197 20.58 -19.28 -4.04
C PRO A 197 19.88 -17.91 -4.08
N GLU A 198 19.79 -17.24 -2.94
CA GLU A 198 19.17 -15.93 -2.78
C GLU A 198 20.01 -14.84 -3.44
N GLU A 199 21.33 -14.93 -3.31
CA GLU A 199 22.27 -14.02 -3.95
C GLU A 199 22.29 -14.23 -5.47
N LEU A 200 22.27 -15.50 -5.91
CA LEU A 200 22.18 -15.87 -7.32
C LEU A 200 20.96 -15.25 -7.99
N SER A 201 19.80 -15.22 -7.32
CA SER A 201 18.55 -14.61 -7.84
C SER A 201 18.66 -13.15 -8.28
N GLN A 202 19.71 -12.43 -7.83
CA GLN A 202 19.94 -11.04 -8.20
C GLN A 202 20.66 -10.85 -9.54
N PHE A 203 21.23 -11.92 -10.08
CA PHE A 203 21.96 -11.95 -11.36
C PHE A 203 21.06 -12.47 -12.48
N TYR A 204 19.94 -11.79 -12.69
CA TYR A 204 18.90 -12.18 -13.62
C TYR A 204 18.98 -11.41 -14.96
N GLY A 205 20.10 -10.76 -15.28
CA GLY A 205 20.34 -10.20 -16.62
C GLY A 205 19.52 -8.97 -17.03
N LYS A 206 18.91 -8.24 -16.08
CA LYS A 206 18.19 -6.97 -16.34
C LYS A 206 18.70 -5.85 -15.43
N ASP A 207 18.25 -4.62 -15.69
CA ASP A 207 18.63 -3.42 -14.92
C ASP A 207 20.16 -3.18 -14.85
N GLY A 208 20.89 -3.55 -15.92
CA GLY A 208 22.35 -3.42 -15.99
C GLY A 208 23.12 -4.46 -15.18
N ARG A 209 22.46 -5.52 -14.71
CA ARG A 209 23.10 -6.61 -13.95
C ARG A 209 23.49 -7.78 -14.86
N PRO A 210 24.53 -8.57 -14.49
CA PRO A 210 24.88 -9.79 -15.21
C PRO A 210 23.77 -10.85 -15.11
N ALA A 211 23.77 -11.81 -16.04
CA ALA A 211 22.93 -12.99 -16.04
C ALA A 211 23.77 -14.21 -15.63
N TYR A 212 23.51 -14.78 -14.45
CA TYR A 212 24.18 -15.99 -13.95
C TYR A 212 23.20 -17.14 -13.80
N ILE A 213 23.68 -18.38 -13.87
CA ILE A 213 22.90 -19.60 -13.59
C ILE A 213 23.73 -20.53 -12.71
N ALA A 214 23.08 -21.35 -11.88
CA ALA A 214 23.74 -22.45 -11.21
C ALA A 214 23.48 -23.79 -11.92
N TYR A 215 24.49 -24.63 -11.95
CA TYR A 215 24.43 -26.01 -12.44
C TYR A 215 25.40 -26.87 -11.65
N GLY A 216 24.92 -27.96 -11.05
CA GLY A 216 25.75 -28.90 -10.30
C GLY A 216 26.49 -28.26 -9.13
N GLY A 217 25.89 -27.26 -8.48
CA GLY A 217 26.53 -26.50 -7.39
C GLY A 217 27.59 -25.49 -7.86
N GLU A 218 27.72 -25.24 -9.17
CA GLU A 218 28.65 -24.25 -9.73
C GLU A 218 27.89 -23.14 -10.46
N ILE A 219 28.43 -21.92 -10.43
CA ILE A 219 27.81 -20.72 -10.98
C ILE A 219 28.53 -20.30 -12.25
N TYR A 220 27.74 -20.04 -13.30
CA TYR A 220 28.21 -19.71 -14.65
C TYR A 220 27.65 -18.37 -15.10
N ASP A 221 28.51 -17.54 -15.71
CA ASP A 221 28.14 -16.28 -16.34
C ASP A 221 27.67 -16.50 -17.78
N VAL A 222 26.39 -16.22 -18.03
CA VAL A 222 25.73 -16.35 -19.33
C VAL A 222 25.42 -14.98 -19.96
N SER A 223 25.88 -13.88 -19.37
CA SER A 223 25.59 -12.51 -19.81
C SER A 223 25.99 -12.23 -21.26
N GLY A 224 27.06 -12.87 -21.74
CA GLY A 224 27.56 -12.72 -23.11
C GLY A 224 26.78 -13.50 -24.17
N SER A 225 25.83 -14.35 -23.78
CA SER A 225 25.11 -15.21 -24.71
C SER A 225 23.86 -14.54 -25.26
N LYS A 226 23.72 -14.49 -26.59
CA LYS A 226 22.51 -13.99 -27.26
C LYS A 226 21.25 -14.78 -26.88
N LEU A 227 21.41 -16.06 -26.52
CA LEU A 227 20.31 -16.94 -26.09
C LEU A 227 19.78 -16.62 -24.68
N TRP A 228 20.45 -15.72 -23.97
CA TRP A 228 20.10 -15.25 -22.62
C TRP A 228 19.81 -13.74 -22.60
N ALA A 229 19.53 -13.14 -23.76
CA ALA A 229 19.22 -11.73 -23.87
C ALA A 229 18.04 -11.34 -22.95
N GLY A 230 18.23 -10.29 -22.16
CA GLY A 230 17.25 -9.86 -21.14
C GLY A 230 17.08 -10.84 -19.98
N GLY A 231 18.04 -11.75 -19.77
CA GLY A 231 18.07 -12.66 -18.64
C GLY A 231 17.11 -13.85 -18.74
N MET A 232 16.61 -14.14 -19.94
CA MET A 232 15.67 -15.24 -20.18
C MET A 232 16.20 -16.13 -21.28
N HIS A 233 16.27 -17.43 -21.01
CA HIS A 233 16.54 -18.44 -22.03
C HIS A 233 15.22 -18.94 -22.63
N PHE A 234 15.03 -18.66 -23.92
CA PHE A 234 13.83 -19.03 -24.69
C PHE A 234 12.50 -18.69 -24.00
N LYS A 235 12.46 -17.60 -23.22
CA LYS A 235 11.31 -17.16 -22.40
C LYS A 235 10.80 -18.20 -21.39
N LYS A 236 11.52 -19.29 -21.15
CA LYS A 236 11.12 -20.38 -20.24
C LYS A 236 11.98 -20.45 -18.98
N HIS A 237 13.28 -20.22 -19.11
CA HIS A 237 14.21 -20.38 -18.00
C HIS A 237 14.83 -19.03 -17.64
N PRO A 238 14.50 -18.46 -16.46
CA PRO A 238 15.11 -17.21 -16.00
C PRO A 238 16.54 -17.44 -15.53
N ALA A 239 17.40 -16.45 -15.75
CA ALA A 239 18.68 -16.36 -15.05
C ALA A 239 18.46 -16.04 -13.56
N GLY A 240 19.48 -16.28 -12.75
CA GLY A 240 19.44 -16.16 -11.29
C GLY A 240 18.78 -17.36 -10.61
N SER A 241 18.88 -18.55 -11.19
CA SER A 241 18.30 -19.78 -10.61
C SER A 241 19.25 -20.96 -10.81
N ASP A 242 19.08 -21.99 -9.97
CA ASP A 242 19.67 -23.29 -10.22
C ASP A 242 18.86 -24.02 -11.29
N LEU A 243 19.53 -24.35 -12.39
CA LEU A 243 18.93 -24.99 -13.56
C LEU A 243 19.40 -26.44 -13.72
N THR A 244 20.00 -27.04 -12.68
CA THR A 244 20.46 -28.44 -12.69
C THR A 244 19.37 -29.40 -13.14
N GLU A 245 18.17 -29.28 -12.57
CA GLU A 245 17.02 -30.12 -12.94
C GLU A 245 16.43 -29.73 -14.29
N ALA A 246 16.36 -28.43 -14.59
CA ALA A 246 15.81 -27.92 -15.84
C ALA A 246 16.62 -28.38 -17.07
N LEU A 247 17.94 -28.56 -16.91
CA LEU A 247 18.83 -29.00 -17.98
C LEU A 247 18.58 -30.44 -18.44
N LYS A 248 18.01 -31.31 -17.58
CA LYS A 248 17.69 -32.71 -17.93
C LYS A 248 16.67 -32.81 -19.08
N GLY A 249 15.81 -31.80 -19.25
CA GLY A 249 14.83 -31.71 -20.32
C GLY A 249 15.22 -30.81 -21.49
N ALA A 250 16.47 -30.34 -21.54
CA ALA A 250 16.92 -29.41 -22.58
C ALA A 250 17.23 -30.12 -23.91
N PRO A 251 17.04 -29.45 -25.06
CA PRO A 251 17.39 -29.99 -26.39
C PRO A 251 18.90 -29.98 -26.67
N HIS A 252 19.73 -29.77 -25.65
CA HIS A 252 21.18 -29.76 -25.70
C HIS A 252 21.74 -30.33 -24.38
N GLY A 253 22.98 -30.81 -24.39
CA GLY A 253 23.60 -31.34 -23.19
C GLY A 253 24.29 -30.26 -22.34
N VAL A 254 24.96 -30.73 -21.30
CA VAL A 254 25.69 -29.95 -20.31
C VAL A 254 26.90 -29.21 -20.88
N GLU A 255 27.43 -29.68 -22.01
CA GLU A 255 28.56 -29.06 -22.70
C GLU A 255 28.32 -27.59 -23.07
N ARG A 256 27.05 -27.19 -23.26
CA ARG A 256 26.71 -25.78 -23.52
C ARG A 256 26.89 -24.90 -22.28
N VAL A 257 26.63 -25.44 -21.09
CA VAL A 257 26.80 -24.73 -19.81
C VAL A 257 28.28 -24.66 -19.44
N LEU A 258 29.01 -25.77 -19.59
CA LEU A 258 30.44 -25.84 -19.23
C LEU A 258 31.35 -24.97 -20.12
N LYS A 259 30.89 -24.58 -21.31
CA LYS A 259 31.57 -23.59 -22.17
C LYS A 259 31.46 -22.15 -21.66
N MET A 260 30.54 -21.90 -20.73
CA MET A 260 30.35 -20.57 -20.14
C MET A 260 31.41 -20.31 -19.07
N LYS A 261 31.63 -19.04 -18.76
CA LYS A 261 32.64 -18.65 -17.77
C LYS A 261 32.15 -19.05 -16.37
N LYS A 262 32.83 -19.98 -15.73
CA LYS A 262 32.62 -20.28 -14.31
C LYS A 262 33.02 -19.07 -13.46
N VAL A 263 32.11 -18.63 -12.60
CA VAL A 263 32.28 -17.47 -11.72
C VAL A 263 32.18 -17.82 -10.24
N GLY A 264 31.75 -19.03 -9.88
CA GLY A 264 31.74 -19.44 -8.48
C GLY A 264 31.09 -20.80 -8.18
N LYS A 265 30.79 -21.06 -6.90
CA LYS A 265 29.97 -22.18 -6.42
C LYS A 265 28.72 -21.69 -5.70
N LEU A 266 27.71 -22.54 -5.66
CA LEU A 266 26.49 -22.32 -4.90
C LEU A 266 26.73 -22.80 -3.45
N ARG A 267 26.65 -21.89 -2.48
CA ARG A 267 26.72 -22.19 -1.04
C ARG A 267 25.32 -22.39 -0.47
N GLU A 268 25.19 -23.29 0.49
CA GLU A 268 23.99 -23.37 1.32
C GLU A 268 23.85 -22.11 2.18
N GLU A 269 22.61 -21.69 2.47
CA GLU A 269 22.32 -20.55 3.35
C GLU A 269 22.90 -20.78 4.75
N ALA A 270 24.14 -20.36 5.00
CA ALA A 270 24.63 -20.21 6.35
C ALA A 270 23.82 -19.06 6.99
N GLY A 271 23.15 -19.33 8.11
CA GLY A 271 22.25 -18.40 8.82
C GLY A 271 22.95 -17.14 9.36
N ALA A 272 23.42 -16.28 8.47
CA ALA A 272 24.08 -15.03 8.80
C ALA A 272 23.05 -14.02 9.32
N ALA A 273 23.37 -13.38 10.45
CA ALA A 273 22.50 -12.37 11.05
C ALA A 273 22.21 -11.23 10.06
N LYS A 274 20.92 -10.86 9.92
CA LYS A 274 20.49 -9.80 8.98
C LYS A 274 21.24 -8.48 9.23
N PRO A 275 21.77 -7.83 8.18
CA PRO A 275 22.45 -6.53 8.33
C PRO A 275 21.55 -5.47 8.98
N PHE A 276 22.13 -4.55 9.76
CA PHE A 276 21.37 -3.49 10.45
C PHE A 276 20.41 -2.69 9.54
N PRO A 277 20.80 -2.24 8.33
CA PRO A 277 19.87 -1.53 7.45
C PRO A 277 18.66 -2.38 7.01
N MET A 278 18.83 -3.72 6.96
CA MET A 278 17.72 -4.64 6.69
C MET A 278 16.78 -4.74 7.91
N LYS A 279 17.31 -4.77 9.14
CA LYS A 279 16.47 -4.72 10.35
C LYS A 279 15.64 -3.45 10.41
N VAL A 280 16.26 -2.29 10.13
CA VAL A 280 15.57 -0.99 10.04
C VAL A 280 14.49 -1.01 8.94
N PHE A 281 14.81 -1.56 7.76
CA PHE A 281 13.83 -1.70 6.68
C PHE A 281 12.60 -2.50 7.12
N TYR A 282 12.79 -3.65 7.77
CA TYR A 282 11.68 -4.49 8.23
C TYR A 282 10.85 -3.77 9.30
N PHE A 283 11.51 -3.11 10.25
CA PHE A 283 10.82 -2.32 11.27
C PHE A 283 9.93 -1.24 10.64
N LEU A 284 10.48 -0.44 9.72
CA LEU A 284 9.73 0.62 9.03
C LEU A 284 8.59 0.06 8.16
N ALA A 285 8.79 -1.09 7.51
CA ALA A 285 7.77 -1.77 6.73
C ALA A 285 6.57 -2.18 7.61
N TYR A 286 6.81 -2.82 8.76
CA TYR A 286 5.72 -3.18 9.68
C TYR A 286 5.10 -1.96 10.37
N LEU A 287 5.88 -0.93 10.67
CA LEU A 287 5.35 0.32 11.21
C LEU A 287 4.39 0.99 10.21
N ASN A 288 4.73 1.02 8.92
CA ASN A 288 3.83 1.51 7.88
C ASN A 288 2.55 0.67 7.77
N LEU A 289 2.64 -0.65 7.93
CA LEU A 289 1.47 -1.52 7.98
C LEU A 289 0.54 -1.15 9.15
N VAL A 290 1.09 -0.87 10.34
CA VAL A 290 0.30 -0.40 11.49
C VAL A 290 -0.37 0.93 11.21
N PHE A 291 0.36 1.91 10.64
CA PHE A 291 -0.21 3.21 10.30
C PHE A 291 -1.37 3.12 9.31
N VAL A 292 -1.29 2.20 8.35
CA VAL A 292 -2.39 1.93 7.43
C VAL A 292 -3.66 1.51 8.18
N PHE A 293 -3.56 0.57 9.12
CA PHE A 293 -4.71 0.14 9.93
C PHE A 293 -5.23 1.27 10.82
N LEU A 294 -4.36 2.10 11.40
CA LEU A 294 -4.76 3.26 12.17
C LEU A 294 -5.52 4.29 11.32
N ILE A 295 -5.09 4.53 10.08
CA ILE A 295 -5.81 5.41 9.15
C ILE A 295 -7.22 4.85 8.85
N VAL A 296 -7.34 3.55 8.58
CA VAL A 296 -8.65 2.91 8.35
C VAL A 296 -9.54 3.01 9.59
N PHE A 297 -8.96 2.79 10.78
CA PHE A 297 -9.66 2.95 12.04
C PHE A 297 -10.17 4.40 12.23
N ILE A 298 -9.35 5.42 11.99
CA ILE A 298 -9.76 6.83 12.05
C ILE A 298 -10.91 7.12 11.07
N VAL A 299 -10.85 6.57 9.86
CA VAL A 299 -11.94 6.71 8.88
C VAL A 299 -13.22 6.03 9.37
N SER A 300 -13.12 4.91 10.10
CA SER A 300 -14.29 4.25 10.69
C SER A 300 -14.94 5.11 11.78
N LEU A 301 -14.13 5.83 12.57
CA LEU A 301 -14.60 6.79 13.59
C LEU A 301 -15.33 8.01 12.99
N TRP A 302 -15.19 8.28 11.68
CA TRP A 302 -15.99 9.32 11.02
C TRP A 302 -17.44 8.93 10.78
N ARG A 303 -17.72 7.63 10.65
CA ARG A 303 -19.05 7.13 10.28
C ARG A 303 -19.80 6.51 11.46
N TRP A 304 -19.07 6.00 12.44
CA TRP A 304 -19.60 5.26 13.59
C TRP A 304 -19.27 5.92 14.93
N GLY A 305 -18.58 7.05 14.87
CA GLY A 305 -18.22 7.84 16.02
C GLY A 305 -19.23 8.94 16.23
#